data_AF-A0A3C0TWE1-F1
#
_entry.id   AF-A0A3C0TWE1-F1
#
_cell.length_a   1.000
_cell.length_b   1.000
_cell.length_c   1.000
_cell.angle_alpha   90.00
_cell.angle_beta   90.00
_cell.angle_gamma   90.00
#
_symmetry.space_group_name_H-M   'P 1'
#
loop_
_entity.id
_entity.type
_entity.pdbx_description
1 polymer ?
#
loop_
_entity_poly.entity_id
_entity_poly.type
_entity_poly.pdbx_seq_one_letter_code
_entity_poly.pdbx_strand_id
1 'polypeptide(L)'
;AFYKQLKAAGIDLTKQTLMTISVTEDEILGIGGENIVGAYACMKYFQSLDNPNNKAFVSEFKKMWGPETVIGDVTQAAYLGPWLWKLTVEKAGSFDVDKVAAASPGIEFKEAPEGYVRIHENHHLWSKTRVGLARSDGQYDVVYETADLMEPNPFPKGYQ
;
A
#
# COMPACT_ATOMS: atom_id res chain seq x y z
N ALA A 1 13.19 -15.79 6.61
CA ALA A 1 13.85 -17.07 6.24
C ALA A 1 13.96 -17.23 4.73
N PHE A 2 12.84 -17.17 3.99
CA PHE A 2 12.78 -17.39 2.53
C PHE A 2 13.82 -16.60 1.71
N TYR A 3 13.81 -15.27 1.73
CA TYR A 3 14.75 -14.44 0.95
C TYR A 3 16.23 -14.68 1.28
N LYS A 4 16.55 -14.81 2.58
CA LYS A 4 17.91 -15.16 3.03
C LYS A 4 18.34 -16.52 2.48
N GLN A 5 17.43 -17.50 2.44
CA GLN A 5 17.69 -18.83 1.89
C GLN A 5 17.83 -18.83 0.37
N LEU A 6 17.04 -18.04 -0.37
CA LEU A 6 17.21 -17.88 -1.82
C LEU A 6 18.62 -17.39 -2.14
N LYS A 7 19.06 -16.31 -1.48
CA LYS A 7 20.41 -15.77 -1.66
C LYS A 7 21.50 -16.76 -1.25
N ALA A 8 21.33 -17.45 -0.12
CA ALA A 8 22.28 -18.48 0.34
C ALA A 8 22.37 -19.68 -0.64
N ALA A 9 21.29 -19.99 -1.35
CA ALA A 9 21.25 -21.00 -2.40
C ALA A 9 21.83 -20.49 -3.75
N GLY A 10 22.33 -19.25 -3.81
CA GLY A 10 22.92 -18.66 -5.00
C GLY A 10 21.90 -18.13 -6.02
N ILE A 11 20.63 -17.97 -5.64
CA ILE A 11 19.61 -17.37 -6.49
C ILE A 11 19.82 -15.85 -6.49
N ASP A 12 19.93 -15.29 -7.69
CA ASP A 12 20.21 -13.89 -7.94
C ASP A 12 18.94 -13.22 -8.47
N LEU A 13 18.25 -12.47 -7.63
CA LEU A 13 16.97 -11.85 -7.99
C LEU A 13 17.10 -10.75 -9.05
N THR A 14 18.33 -10.36 -9.43
CA THR A 14 18.57 -9.51 -10.61
C THR A 14 18.56 -10.29 -11.93
N LYS A 15 18.64 -11.63 -11.86
CA LYS A 15 18.60 -12.55 -13.00
C LYS A 15 17.34 -13.41 -13.03
N GLN A 16 16.75 -13.69 -11.87
CA GLN A 16 15.48 -14.40 -11.74
C GLN A 16 14.39 -13.42 -11.29
N THR A 17 13.31 -13.32 -12.07
CA THR A 17 12.18 -12.47 -11.71
C THR A 17 11.42 -13.09 -10.54
N LEU A 18 11.39 -12.37 -9.42
CA LEU A 18 10.53 -12.66 -8.29
C LEU A 18 9.61 -11.45 -8.05
N MET A 19 8.31 -11.70 -7.97
CA MET A 19 7.32 -10.71 -7.59
C MET A 19 6.58 -11.15 -6.33
N THR A 20 6.40 -10.23 -5.39
CA THR A 20 5.64 -10.44 -4.16
C THR A 20 4.50 -9.44 -4.03
N ILE A 21 3.44 -9.84 -3.32
CA ILE A 21 2.31 -8.99 -2.95
C ILE A 21 2.25 -8.74 -1.43
N SER A 22 3.25 -9.20 -0.69
CA SER A 22 3.16 -9.32 0.78
C SER A 22 4.42 -8.90 1.54
N VAL A 23 5.44 -8.36 0.87
CA VAL A 23 6.67 -7.90 1.54
C VAL A 23 6.76 -6.40 1.41
N THR A 24 6.45 -5.70 2.49
CA THR A 24 6.54 -4.25 2.56
C THR A 24 7.86 -3.83 3.22
N GLU A 25 8.11 -2.53 3.31
CA GLU A 25 9.26 -1.94 4.00
C GLU A 25 9.41 -2.48 5.43
N ASP A 26 8.29 -2.73 6.13
CA ASP A 26 8.27 -3.29 7.50
C ASP A 26 8.87 -4.70 7.57
N GLU A 27 8.49 -5.60 6.65
CA GLU A 27 9.07 -6.94 6.58
C GLU A 27 10.55 -6.92 6.15
N ILE A 28 10.95 -5.93 5.33
CA ILE A 28 12.33 -5.84 4.86
C ILE A 28 13.31 -5.56 6.01
N LEU A 29 12.89 -4.89 7.08
CA LEU A 29 13.72 -4.72 8.29
C LEU A 29 14.22 -6.07 8.83
N GLY A 30 13.36 -7.09 8.85
CA GLY A 30 13.73 -8.44 9.29
C GLY A 30 14.45 -9.26 8.21
N ILE A 31 14.10 -9.04 6.94
CA ILE A 31 14.72 -9.73 5.79
C ILE A 31 16.16 -9.25 5.57
N GLY A 32 16.45 -7.97 5.79
CA GLY A 32 17.67 -7.29 5.34
C GLY A 32 17.55 -6.94 3.86
N GLY A 33 17.65 -5.65 3.52
CA GLY A 33 17.45 -5.15 2.16
C GLY A 33 18.36 -5.83 1.13
N GLU A 34 19.59 -6.18 1.53
CA GLU A 34 20.56 -6.89 0.70
C GLU A 34 20.10 -8.29 0.24
N ASN A 35 19.09 -8.87 0.91
CA ASN A 35 18.57 -10.19 0.59
C ASN A 35 17.38 -10.17 -0.38
N ILE A 36 16.85 -8.97 -0.69
CA ILE A 36 15.68 -8.80 -1.55
C ILE A 36 15.93 -7.87 -2.74
N VAL A 37 17.08 -7.20 -2.81
CA VAL A 37 17.48 -6.40 -3.99
C VAL A 37 17.23 -7.16 -5.29
N GLY A 38 16.55 -6.50 -6.24
CA GLY A 38 16.18 -7.08 -7.53
C GLY A 38 14.78 -7.71 -7.57
N ALA A 39 14.17 -8.01 -6.41
CA ALA A 39 12.78 -8.44 -6.37
C ALA A 39 11.82 -7.28 -6.66
N TYR A 40 10.65 -7.63 -7.20
CA TYR A 40 9.54 -6.70 -7.39
C TYR A 40 8.48 -6.90 -6.31
N ALA A 41 7.85 -5.81 -5.89
CA ALA A 41 6.64 -5.82 -5.07
C ALA A 41 5.49 -5.17 -5.85
N CYS A 42 4.30 -5.76 -5.80
CA CYS A 42 3.08 -5.20 -6.39
C CYS A 42 2.10 -4.83 -5.27
N MET A 43 1.85 -3.54 -5.10
CA MET A 43 1.13 -2.97 -3.96
C MET A 43 0.36 -1.72 -4.39
N LYS A 44 -0.44 -1.16 -3.47
CA LYS A 44 -1.10 0.13 -3.71
C LYS A 44 -0.27 1.30 -3.14
N TYR A 45 0.64 1.07 -2.20
CA TYR A 45 1.45 2.12 -1.58
C TYR A 45 2.92 1.69 -1.40
N PHE A 46 3.81 2.67 -1.53
CA PHE A 46 5.21 2.59 -1.11
C PHE A 46 5.56 3.88 -0.37
N GLN A 47 6.39 3.78 0.67
CA GLN A 47 6.83 4.96 1.43
C GLN A 47 7.57 5.97 0.53
N SER A 48 8.21 5.49 -0.54
CA SER A 48 8.99 6.28 -1.48
C SER A 48 8.16 7.12 -2.47
N LEU A 49 6.83 7.06 -2.41
CA LEU A 49 5.97 7.82 -3.33
C LEU A 49 6.25 9.32 -3.29
N ASP A 50 6.47 9.91 -4.47
CA ASP A 50 6.79 11.33 -4.61
C ASP A 50 5.53 12.19 -4.79
N ASN A 51 4.79 12.38 -3.70
CA ASN A 51 3.63 13.27 -3.69
C ASN A 51 3.55 14.05 -2.35
N PRO A 52 2.90 15.22 -2.32
CA PRO A 52 2.88 16.06 -1.12
C PRO A 52 2.18 15.41 0.08
N ASN A 53 1.09 14.66 -0.13
CA ASN A 53 0.37 13.98 0.95
C ASN A 53 1.27 12.94 1.62
N ASN A 54 1.98 12.15 0.82
CA ASN A 54 2.90 11.14 1.33
C ASN A 54 4.07 11.76 2.10
N LYS A 55 4.69 12.81 1.54
CA LYS A 55 5.80 13.50 2.23
C LYS A 55 5.38 14.05 3.59
N ALA A 56 4.18 14.62 3.68
CA ALA A 56 3.62 15.09 4.95
C ALA A 56 3.38 13.92 5.92
N PHE A 57 2.73 12.86 5.44
CA PHE A 57 2.45 11.66 6.23
C PHE A 57 3.73 11.01 6.78
N VAL A 58 4.73 10.75 5.93
CA VAL A 58 6.02 10.16 6.33
C VAL A 58 6.73 11.04 7.36
N SER A 59 6.72 12.35 7.17
CA SER A 59 7.31 13.32 8.11
C SER A 59 6.65 13.23 9.48
N GLU A 60 5.32 13.31 9.56
CA GLU A 60 4.60 13.24 10.83
C GLU A 60 4.71 11.86 11.50
N PHE A 61 4.69 10.79 10.71
CA PHE A 61 4.86 9.43 11.22
C PHE A 61 6.24 9.24 11.85
N LYS A 62 7.31 9.70 11.19
CA LYS A 62 8.68 9.66 11.73
C LYS A 62 8.87 10.57 12.94
N LYS A 63 8.19 11.71 13.01
CA LYS A 63 8.20 12.56 14.22
C LYS A 63 7.59 11.84 15.41
N MET A 64 6.52 11.08 15.21
CA MET A 64 5.82 10.37 16.27
C MET A 64 6.55 9.08 16.71
N TRP A 65 7.06 8.30 15.76
CA TRP A 65 7.55 6.95 15.99
C TRP A 65 9.07 6.79 15.87
N GLY A 66 9.78 7.84 15.48
CA GLY A 66 11.23 7.86 15.30
C GLY A 66 11.67 7.90 13.82
N PRO A 67 12.87 8.44 13.55
CA PRO A 67 13.35 8.70 12.18
C PRO A 67 13.61 7.43 11.35
N GLU A 68 13.93 6.31 12.02
CA GLU A 68 14.24 5.02 11.40
C GLU A 68 13.00 4.17 11.12
N THR A 69 11.83 4.59 11.60
CA THR A 69 10.59 3.85 11.38
C THR A 69 10.20 3.93 9.91
N VAL A 70 9.76 2.79 9.38
CA VAL A 70 9.29 2.63 8.01
C VAL A 70 7.77 2.43 7.99
N ILE A 71 7.19 2.60 6.80
CA ILE A 71 5.75 2.50 6.58
C ILE A 71 5.51 1.61 5.37
N GLY A 72 5.02 0.40 5.60
CA GLY A 72 4.53 -0.48 4.56
C GLY A 72 3.10 -0.16 4.10
N ASP A 73 2.68 -0.84 3.04
CA ASP A 73 1.33 -0.78 2.46
C ASP A 73 0.21 -1.01 3.49
N VAL A 74 0.38 -2.01 4.37
CA VAL A 74 -0.60 -2.35 5.40
C VAL A 74 -0.72 -1.25 6.45
N THR A 75 0.42 -0.68 6.88
CA THR A 75 0.47 0.43 7.83
C THR A 75 -0.22 1.67 7.27
N GLN A 76 0.02 1.98 5.99
CA GLN A 76 -0.71 3.06 5.31
C GLN A 76 -2.21 2.77 5.18
N ALA A 77 -2.61 1.53 4.86
CA ALA A 77 -4.01 1.16 4.76
C ALA A 77 -4.74 1.30 6.10
N ALA A 78 -4.09 0.94 7.21
CA ALA A 78 -4.62 1.14 8.56
C ALA A 78 -4.79 2.63 8.90
N TYR A 79 -3.87 3.49 8.45
CA TYR A 79 -4.02 4.94 8.60
C TYR A 79 -5.19 5.50 7.76
N LEU A 80 -5.43 4.97 6.57
CA LEU A 80 -6.48 5.42 5.67
C LEU A 80 -7.90 5.11 6.18
N GLY A 81 -8.11 3.94 6.78
CA GLY A 81 -9.44 3.45 7.19
C GLY A 81 -10.26 4.46 8.01
N PRO A 82 -9.72 5.06 9.10
CA PRO A 82 -10.42 6.06 9.89
C PRO A 82 -10.88 7.30 9.12
N TRP A 83 -10.12 7.76 8.11
CA TRP A 83 -10.51 8.90 7.27
C TRP A 83 -11.70 8.57 6.39
N LEU A 84 -11.69 7.40 5.76
CA LEU A 84 -12.82 6.92 4.96
C LEU A 84 -14.07 6.74 5.81
N TRP A 85 -13.92 6.18 7.02
CA TRP A 85 -15.00 6.06 7.97
C TRP A 85 -15.56 7.43 8.39
N LYS A 86 -14.70 8.40 8.76
CA LYS A 86 -15.10 9.77 9.10
C LYS A 86 -15.92 10.40 7.99
N LEU A 87 -15.41 10.39 6.75
CA LEU A 87 -16.10 10.97 5.59
C LEU A 87 -17.46 10.31 5.34
N THR A 88 -17.54 8.99 5.56
CA THR A 88 -18.78 8.24 5.42
C THR A 88 -19.81 8.61 6.49
N VAL A 89 -19.38 8.71 7.76
CA VAL A 89 -20.22 9.16 8.88
C VAL A 89 -20.73 10.58 8.65
N GLU A 90 -19.87 11.48 8.17
CA GLU A 90 -20.24 12.86 7.83
C GLU A 90 -21.30 12.90 6.71
N LYS A 91 -21.13 12.08 5.66
CA LYS A 91 -22.13 11.95 4.58
C LYS A 91 -23.45 11.34 5.08
N ALA A 92 -23.38 10.34 5.97
CA ALA A 92 -24.56 9.68 6.53
C ALA A 92 -25.31 10.57 7.56
N GLY A 93 -24.64 11.55 8.15
CA GLY A 93 -25.14 12.30 9.30
C GLY A 93 -25.45 11.39 10.51
N SER A 94 -24.75 10.26 10.63
CA SER A 94 -25.07 9.22 11.61
C SER A 94 -23.88 8.30 11.89
N PHE A 95 -23.85 7.74 13.10
CA PHE A 95 -22.96 6.64 13.48
C PHE A 95 -23.63 5.26 13.39
N ASP A 96 -24.90 5.21 12.98
CA ASP A 96 -25.62 3.96 12.75
C ASP A 96 -24.97 3.15 11.63
N VAL A 97 -24.65 1.88 11.89
CA VAL A 97 -23.83 1.04 11.00
C VAL A 97 -24.47 0.88 9.62
N ASP A 98 -25.78 0.63 9.57
CA ASP A 98 -26.48 0.41 8.30
C ASP A 98 -26.53 1.70 7.47
N LYS A 99 -26.76 2.86 8.11
CA LYS A 99 -26.71 4.16 7.44
C LYS A 99 -25.31 4.50 6.92
N VAL A 100 -24.27 4.21 7.70
CA VAL A 100 -22.87 4.43 7.30
C VAL A 100 -22.52 3.51 6.13
N ALA A 101 -22.85 2.22 6.22
CA ALA A 101 -22.60 1.27 5.14
C ALA A 101 -23.28 1.71 3.83
N ALA A 102 -24.56 2.06 3.89
CA ALA A 102 -25.32 2.55 2.74
C ALA A 102 -24.77 3.87 2.17
N ALA A 103 -24.16 4.72 2.99
CA ALA A 103 -23.56 5.98 2.54
C ALA A 103 -22.15 5.81 1.96
N SER A 104 -21.46 4.71 2.24
CA SER A 104 -20.04 4.52 1.88
C SER A 104 -19.72 4.53 0.38
N PRO A 105 -20.56 4.01 -0.55
CA PRO A 105 -20.23 4.06 -1.97
C PRO A 105 -20.02 5.49 -2.47
N GLY A 106 -18.98 5.67 -3.28
CA GLY A 106 -18.61 6.95 -3.87
C GLY A 106 -17.95 7.94 -2.92
N ILE A 107 -17.68 7.57 -1.65
CA ILE A 107 -16.83 8.40 -0.78
C ILE A 107 -15.45 8.53 -1.41
N GLU A 108 -14.96 9.77 -1.45
CA GLU A 108 -13.71 10.16 -2.06
C GLU A 108 -12.76 10.77 -1.03
N PHE A 109 -11.49 10.36 -1.05
CA PHE A 109 -10.47 10.97 -0.21
C PHE A 109 -9.24 11.34 -1.04
N LYS A 110 -9.05 12.64 -1.25
CA LYS A 110 -7.96 13.20 -2.09
C LYS A 110 -6.64 13.37 -1.36
N GLU A 111 -6.67 13.36 -0.03
CA GLU A 111 -5.51 13.63 0.83
C GLU A 111 -4.81 12.34 1.30
N ALA A 112 -5.18 11.17 0.77
CA ALA A 112 -4.53 9.93 1.17
C ALA A 112 -3.03 9.93 0.77
N PRO A 113 -2.15 9.29 1.56
CA PRO A 113 -0.73 9.17 1.23
C PRO A 113 -0.47 8.47 -0.11
N GLU A 114 -1.30 7.49 -0.47
CA GLU A 114 -1.22 6.77 -1.75
C GLU A 114 -1.77 7.55 -2.96
N GLY A 115 -2.24 8.78 -2.75
CA GLY A 115 -2.99 9.58 -3.71
C GLY A 115 -4.50 9.39 -3.56
N TYR A 116 -5.27 10.05 -4.41
CA TYR A 116 -6.74 10.01 -4.35
C TYR A 116 -7.29 8.57 -4.41
N VAL A 117 -8.26 8.26 -3.55
CA VAL A 117 -8.96 6.97 -3.48
C VAL A 117 -10.48 7.17 -3.45
N ARG A 118 -11.23 6.13 -3.84
CA ARG A 118 -12.70 6.15 -3.83
C ARG A 118 -13.27 4.81 -3.39
N ILE A 119 -14.33 4.80 -2.59
CA ILE A 119 -15.04 3.58 -2.21
C ILE A 119 -15.96 3.15 -3.35
N HIS A 120 -15.87 1.90 -3.77
CA HIS A 120 -16.73 1.29 -4.79
C HIS A 120 -18.06 0.81 -4.20
N GLU A 121 -19.05 0.52 -5.05
CA GLU A 121 -20.37 -0.01 -4.68
C GLU A 121 -20.28 -1.34 -3.91
N ASN A 122 -19.22 -2.13 -4.12
CA ASN A 122 -18.96 -3.37 -3.36
C ASN A 122 -18.16 -3.15 -2.06
N HIS A 123 -18.06 -1.91 -1.59
CA HIS A 123 -17.32 -1.48 -0.40
C HIS A 123 -15.80 -1.71 -0.44
N HIS A 124 -15.23 -2.13 -1.57
CA HIS A 124 -13.77 -2.16 -1.77
C HIS A 124 -13.28 -0.82 -2.32
N LEU A 125 -11.97 -0.65 -2.35
CA LEU A 125 -11.35 0.62 -2.74
C LEU A 125 -10.95 0.62 -4.22
N TRP A 126 -11.31 1.69 -4.93
CA TRP A 126 -10.62 2.11 -6.13
C TRP A 126 -9.25 2.64 -5.74
N SER A 127 -8.20 1.97 -6.19
CA SER A 127 -6.80 2.30 -5.87
C SER A 127 -5.94 2.22 -7.12
N LYS A 128 -4.82 2.95 -7.12
CA LYS A 128 -3.77 2.71 -8.12
C LYS A 128 -3.02 1.43 -7.79
N THR A 129 -2.63 0.70 -8.83
CA THR A 129 -1.70 -0.43 -8.69
C THR A 129 -0.29 0.04 -9.02
N ARG A 130 0.68 -0.36 -8.20
CA ARG A 130 2.08 0.06 -8.33
C ARG A 130 2.99 -1.14 -8.26
N VAL A 131 4.08 -1.07 -9.03
CA VAL A 131 5.17 -2.04 -8.93
C VAL A 131 6.43 -1.33 -8.47
N GLY A 132 6.99 -1.80 -7.36
CA GLY A 132 8.24 -1.32 -6.79
C GLY A 132 9.38 -2.31 -7.04
N LEU A 133 10.57 -1.81 -7.34
CA LEU A 133 11.81 -2.59 -7.38
C LEU A 133 12.56 -2.41 -6.05
N ALA A 134 12.85 -3.51 -5.37
CA ALA A 134 13.47 -3.49 -4.04
C ALA A 134 14.90 -2.95 -4.08
N ARG A 135 15.20 -2.04 -3.15
CA ARG A 135 16.53 -1.46 -2.92
C ARG A 135 17.21 -2.08 -1.70
N SER A 136 18.54 -1.91 -1.64
CA SER A 136 19.34 -2.41 -0.51
C SER A 136 19.07 -1.69 0.81
N ASP A 137 18.53 -0.48 0.78
CA ASP A 137 18.16 0.32 1.96
C ASP A 137 16.79 -0.06 2.55
N GLY A 138 16.15 -1.11 2.02
CA GLY A 138 14.85 -1.58 2.47
C GLY A 138 13.67 -0.76 1.99
N GLN A 139 13.87 0.10 0.99
CA GLN A 139 12.81 0.82 0.29
C GLN A 139 12.60 0.27 -1.12
N TYR A 140 11.63 0.84 -1.83
CA TYR A 140 11.31 0.49 -3.22
C TYR A 140 11.46 1.68 -4.14
N ASP A 141 11.97 1.46 -5.36
CA ASP A 141 11.82 2.40 -6.46
C ASP A 141 10.54 2.06 -7.23
N VAL A 142 9.59 3.00 -7.33
CA VAL A 142 8.36 2.77 -8.09
C VAL A 142 8.68 2.80 -9.59
N VAL A 143 8.58 1.64 -10.24
CA VAL A 143 8.91 1.46 -11.67
C VAL A 143 7.68 1.41 -12.57
N TYR A 144 6.50 1.24 -11.98
CA TYR A 144 5.22 1.25 -12.68
C TYR A 144 4.11 1.74 -11.76
N GLU A 145 3.18 2.50 -12.31
CA GLU A 145 1.94 2.93 -11.68
C GLU A 145 0.84 2.97 -12.74
N THR A 146 -0.38 2.52 -12.39
CA THR A 146 -1.55 2.70 -13.27
C THR A 146 -1.90 4.19 -13.39
N ALA A 147 -2.23 4.64 -14.60
CA ALA A 147 -2.61 6.04 -14.83
C ALA A 147 -3.84 6.43 -13.99
N ASP A 148 -4.85 5.57 -14.02
CA ASP A 148 -6.12 5.72 -13.33
C ASP A 148 -6.25 4.75 -12.15
N LEU A 149 -7.31 4.94 -11.35
CA LEU A 149 -7.69 3.97 -10.32
C LEU A 149 -8.22 2.70 -10.97
N MET A 150 -7.81 1.56 -10.43
CA MET A 150 -8.30 0.24 -10.82
C MET A 150 -9.61 -0.06 -10.12
N GLU A 151 -10.57 -0.62 -10.87
CA GLU A 151 -11.83 -1.11 -10.32
C GLU A 151 -11.59 -2.33 -9.43
N PRO A 152 -12.06 -2.34 -8.18
CA PRO A 152 -11.88 -3.49 -7.33
C PRO A 152 -12.84 -4.62 -7.76
N ASN A 153 -12.26 -5.72 -8.19
CA ASN A 153 -12.97 -6.95 -8.53
C ASN A 153 -12.58 -8.08 -7.56
N PRO A 154 -13.17 -8.15 -6.36
CA PRO A 154 -12.82 -9.16 -5.36
C PRO A 154 -13.24 -10.58 -5.75
N PHE A 155 -14.14 -10.74 -6.72
CA PHE A 155 -14.65 -12.04 -7.19
C PHE A 155 -14.55 -12.15 -8.72
N PRO A 156 -13.32 -12.19 -9.28
CA PRO A 156 -13.15 -12.22 -10.72
C PRO A 156 -13.72 -13.52 -11.31
N LYS A 157 -14.35 -13.41 -12.49
CA LYS A 157 -14.90 -14.57 -13.20
C LYS A 157 -13.80 -15.61 -13.42
N GLY A 158 -14.09 -16.86 -13.06
CA GLY A 158 -13.15 -17.99 -13.16
C GLY A 158 -12.36 -18.30 -11.89
N TYR A 159 -12.53 -17.52 -10.81
CA TYR A 159 -11.88 -17.73 -9.50
C TYR A 159 -12.91 -17.89 -8.35
N GLN A 160 -14.14 -18.29 -8.69
CA GLN A 160 -15.22 -18.55 -7.72
C GLN A 160 -15.20 -19.98 -7.22
#